data_AF-A0A137SGL6-F1
#
_entry.id   AF-A0A137SGL6-F1
#
_cell.length_a   1.000
_cell.length_b   1.000
_cell.length_c   1.000
_cell.angle_alpha   90.00
_cell.angle_beta   90.00
_cell.angle_gamma   90.00
#
_symmetry.space_group_name_H-M   'P 1'
#
loop_
_entity.id
_entity.type
_entity.pdbx_description
1 polymer ?
#
loop_
_entity_poly.entity_id
_entity_poly.type
_entity_poly.pdbx_seq_one_letter_code
_entity_poly.pdbx_strand_id
1 'polypeptide(L)'
;MPLPKNISDPMPREALFINTTDRQFESEPGLSYQWLYDKVQALIEDYELDPEENLLIYGLDSLRMMRLASEFNKLGIRVTFEELGHEPTVVNWWALLQKKQKAIFIG
;
A
#
# COMPACT_ATOMS: atom_id res chain seq x y z
N MET A 1 -12.42 24.45 -22.73
CA MET A 1 -12.71 23.03 -23.05
C MET A 1 -13.05 22.32 -21.74
N PRO A 2 -14.11 21.49 -21.69
CA PRO A 2 -14.48 20.76 -20.48
C PRO A 2 -13.49 19.62 -20.20
N LEU A 3 -13.32 19.27 -18.93
CA LEU A 3 -12.53 18.12 -18.49
C LEU A 3 -13.11 16.81 -19.10
N PRO A 4 -12.27 15.88 -19.61
CA PRO A 4 -12.77 14.58 -20.05
C PRO A 4 -13.23 13.73 -18.85
N LYS A 5 -14.39 13.11 -19.02
CA LYS A 5 -15.05 12.21 -18.06
C LYS A 5 -14.45 10.80 -18.21
N ASN A 6 -14.17 10.17 -17.07
CA ASN A 6 -13.62 8.82 -16.88
C ASN A 6 -14.15 7.76 -17.88
N ILE A 7 -13.25 7.05 -18.57
CA ILE A 7 -13.52 5.71 -19.10
C ILE A 7 -12.22 4.92 -19.27
N SER A 8 -12.25 3.71 -18.75
CA SER A 8 -11.27 2.63 -18.89
C SER A 8 -10.76 2.45 -20.33
N ASP A 9 -9.45 2.43 -20.53
CA ASP A 9 -8.81 1.86 -21.74
C ASP A 9 -7.47 1.21 -21.35
N PRO A 10 -7.18 -0.04 -21.77
CA PRO A 10 -5.95 -0.76 -21.42
C PRO A 10 -4.69 -0.08 -21.96
N MET A 11 -3.62 -0.08 -21.16
CA MET A 11 -2.31 0.43 -21.59
C MET A 11 -1.79 -0.33 -22.83
N PRO A 12 -1.27 0.37 -23.85
CA PRO A 12 -0.74 -0.24 -25.06
C PRO A 12 0.58 -0.96 -24.79
N ARG A 13 0.69 -2.21 -25.29
CA ARG A 13 1.96 -2.93 -25.39
C ARG A 13 2.74 -2.34 -26.56
N GLU A 14 4.07 -2.20 -26.37
CA GLU A 14 5.08 -1.83 -27.38
C GLU A 14 5.35 -0.32 -27.56
N ALA A 15 6.33 0.18 -26.79
CA ALA A 15 7.22 1.24 -27.24
C ALA A 15 8.60 1.02 -26.61
N LEU A 16 9.41 0.18 -27.26
CA LEU A 16 10.87 0.22 -27.11
C LEU A 16 11.33 1.46 -27.89
N PHE A 17 12.20 2.31 -27.30
CA PHE A 17 13.28 3.11 -27.92
C PHE A 17 13.62 4.36 -27.05
N ILE A 18 14.71 4.22 -26.29
CA ILE A 18 15.81 5.17 -26.01
C ILE A 18 15.51 6.68 -25.84
N ASN A 19 15.76 7.22 -24.63
CA ASN A 19 16.79 8.25 -24.38
C ASN A 19 16.88 8.65 -22.90
N THR A 20 18.12 8.76 -22.43
CA THR A 20 18.55 9.26 -21.12
C THR A 20 18.10 10.71 -20.91
N THR A 21 17.53 11.01 -19.75
CA THR A 21 17.02 12.33 -19.31
C THR A 21 15.62 12.71 -19.82
N ASP A 22 14.58 12.04 -19.31
CA ASP A 22 13.33 12.67 -18.85
C ASP A 22 12.42 11.57 -18.26
N ARG A 23 11.68 11.89 -17.19
CA ARG A 23 10.69 11.04 -16.50
C ARG A 23 11.28 9.88 -15.70
N GLN A 24 11.61 10.22 -14.45
CA GLN A 24 11.43 9.30 -13.32
C GLN A 24 10.02 8.71 -13.46
N PHE A 25 9.92 7.50 -13.97
CA PHE A 25 8.73 6.68 -13.79
C PHE A 25 8.67 6.38 -12.29
N GLU A 26 8.13 7.31 -11.50
CA GLU A 26 7.43 6.95 -10.29
C GLU A 26 6.27 6.07 -10.75
N SER A 27 6.57 4.80 -10.97
CA SER A 27 5.59 3.75 -10.97
C SER A 27 4.84 3.91 -9.66
N GLU A 28 3.62 4.47 -9.71
CA GLU A 28 2.64 4.44 -8.63
C GLU A 28 2.84 3.11 -7.91
N PRO A 29 3.35 3.10 -6.67
CA PRO A 29 3.79 1.86 -6.07
C PRO A 29 2.56 0.96 -5.96
N GLY A 30 2.49 -0.03 -6.85
CA GLY A 30 1.46 -1.04 -6.79
C GLY A 30 1.51 -1.65 -5.39
N LEU A 31 0.34 -1.86 -4.80
CA LEU A 31 0.23 -2.53 -3.51
C LEU A 31 1.02 -3.84 -3.56
N SER A 32 2.16 -3.88 -2.87
CA SER A 32 3.08 -5.01 -2.85
C SER A 32 3.55 -5.24 -1.41
N TYR A 33 4.00 -6.46 -1.12
CA TYR A 33 4.53 -6.78 0.19
C TYR A 33 5.72 -5.89 0.57
N GLN A 34 6.65 -5.70 -0.37
CA GLN A 34 7.83 -4.85 -0.16
C GLN A 34 7.43 -3.41 0.16
N TRP A 35 6.47 -2.85 -0.59
CA TRP A 35 5.98 -1.50 -0.31
C TRP A 35 5.35 -1.38 1.08
N LEU A 36 4.58 -2.38 1.52
CA LEU A 36 4.01 -2.40 2.86
C LEU A 36 5.11 -2.48 3.91
N TYR A 37 6.08 -3.37 3.71
CA TYR A 37 7.23 -3.52 4.60
C TYR A 37 7.99 -2.21 4.74
N ASP A 38 8.41 -1.59 3.63
CA ASP A 38 9.17 -0.33 3.62
C ASP A 38 8.38 0.80 4.30
N LYS A 39 7.06 0.83 4.06
CA LYS A 39 6.17 1.79 4.69
C LYS A 39 6.10 1.61 6.21
N VAL A 40 6.01 0.38 6.71
CA VAL A 40 5.98 0.11 8.16
C VAL A 40 7.35 0.33 8.79
N GLN A 41 8.42 -0.08 8.11
CA GLN A 41 9.80 0.15 8.50
C GLN A 41 10.11 1.64 8.68
N ALA A 42 9.55 2.51 7.83
CA ALA A 42 9.70 3.96 7.95
C ALA A 42 8.92 4.59 9.12
N LEU A 43 8.00 3.85 9.75
CA LEU A 43 7.19 4.33 10.88
C LEU A 43 7.77 3.97 12.25
N ILE A 44 8.72 3.03 12.27
CA ILE A 44 9.42 2.57 13.47
C ILE A 44 10.86 3.12 13.47
N GLU A 45 11.47 3.26 14.65
CA GLU A 45 12.79 3.88 14.80
C GLU A 45 13.87 2.83 15.10
N ASP A 46 15.04 2.93 14.45
CA ASP A 46 16.32 2.29 14.81
C ASP A 46 16.40 0.75 14.96
N TYR A 47 15.43 -0.01 14.40
CA TYR A 47 15.50 -1.48 14.34
C TYR A 47 15.10 -2.00 12.95
N GLU A 48 15.73 -3.09 12.52
CA GLU A 48 15.20 -3.90 11.43
C GLU A 48 13.95 -4.61 11.94
N LEU A 49 12.86 -4.46 11.20
CA LEU A 49 11.57 -5.04 11.53
C LEU A 49 11.54 -6.55 11.22
N ASP A 50 11.20 -7.38 12.20
CA ASP A 50 10.69 -8.72 11.91
C ASP A 50 9.22 -8.63 11.45
N PRO A 51 8.88 -9.07 10.23
CA PRO A 51 7.51 -8.96 9.71
C PRO A 51 6.47 -9.84 10.43
N GLU A 52 6.90 -10.85 11.19
CA GLU A 52 6.03 -11.72 11.99
C GLU A 52 5.82 -11.19 13.42
N GLU A 53 6.64 -10.23 13.86
CA GLU A 53 6.54 -9.68 15.20
C GLU A 53 5.43 -8.62 15.33
N ASN A 54 4.96 -8.48 16.57
CA ASN A 54 3.95 -7.52 16.92
C ASN A 54 4.53 -6.09 16.86
N LEU A 55 4.07 -5.28 15.92
CA LEU A 55 4.53 -3.92 15.65
C LEU A 55 4.44 -2.96 16.85
N LEU A 56 3.62 -3.27 17.85
CA LEU A 56 3.56 -2.48 19.08
C LEU A 56 4.89 -2.49 19.85
N ILE A 57 5.68 -3.58 19.76
CA ILE A 57 7.00 -3.67 20.41
C ILE A 57 8.02 -2.73 19.77
N TYR A 58 7.80 -2.38 18.50
CA TYR A 58 8.60 -1.41 17.74
C TYR A 58 8.08 0.03 17.90
N GLY A 59 7.13 0.27 18.80
CA GLY A 59 6.58 1.59 19.06
C GLY A 59 5.53 2.07 18.05
N LEU A 60 5.00 1.17 17.22
CA LEU A 60 3.90 1.51 16.32
C LEU A 60 2.59 1.73 17.11
N ASP A 61 2.24 2.99 17.37
CA ASP A 61 1.04 3.34 18.14
C ASP A 61 -0.27 3.41 17.32
N SER A 62 -1.38 3.68 18.03
CA SER A 62 -2.72 3.82 17.44
C SER A 62 -2.84 4.95 16.43
N LEU A 63 -2.14 6.08 16.63
CA LEU A 63 -2.19 7.21 15.71
C LEU A 63 -1.54 6.85 14.37
N ARG A 64 -0.41 6.14 14.40
CA ARG A 64 0.26 5.62 13.21
C ARG A 64 -0.62 4.59 12.48
N MET A 65 -1.27 3.67 13.20
CA MET A 65 -2.21 2.71 12.62
C MET A 65 -3.43 3.38 11.97
N MET A 66 -4.03 4.39 12.62
CA MET A 66 -5.17 5.13 12.05
C MET A 66 -4.80 5.89 10.78
N ARG A 67 -3.57 6.41 10.70
CA ARG A 67 -3.04 7.05 9.48
C ARG A 67 -2.88 6.03 8.36
N LEU A 68 -2.28 4.86 8.64
CA LEU A 68 -2.16 3.77 7.67
C LEU A 68 -3.52 3.30 7.14
N ALA A 69 -4.49 3.06 8.02
CA ALA A 69 -5.85 2.71 7.61
C ALA A 69 -6.44 3.76 6.67
N SER A 70 -6.27 5.05 6.99
CA SER A 70 -6.73 6.15 6.15
C SER A 70 -6.04 6.20 4.78
N GLU A 71 -4.74 5.87 4.71
CA GLU A 71 -4.01 5.77 3.45
C GLU A 71 -4.50 4.60 2.58
N PHE A 72 -4.69 3.42 3.17
CA PHE A 72 -5.26 2.27 2.44
C PHE A 72 -6.67 2.59 1.92
N ASN A 73 -7.48 3.30 2.71
CA ASN A 73 -8.81 3.75 2.29
C ASN A 73 -8.76 4.70 1.07
N LYS A 74 -7.75 5.59 1.00
CA LYS A 74 -7.52 6.46 -0.17
C LYS A 74 -7.10 5.67 -1.41
N LEU A 75 -6.42 4.53 -1.24
CA LEU A 75 -6.09 3.58 -2.29
C LEU A 75 -7.28 2.68 -2.69
N GLY A 76 -8.46 2.90 -2.11
CA GLY A 76 -9.67 2.13 -2.39
C GLY A 76 -9.80 0.84 -1.57
N ILE A 77 -8.82 0.54 -0.70
CA ILE A 77 -8.80 -0.68 0.12
C ILE A 77 -9.39 -0.37 1.48
N ARG A 78 -10.64 -0.78 1.70
CA ARG A 78 -11.35 -0.46 2.95
C ARG A 78 -10.82 -1.26 4.14
N VAL A 79 -10.01 -0.61 4.97
CA VAL A 79 -9.41 -1.18 6.20
C VAL A 79 -9.69 -0.27 7.39
N THR A 80 -10.04 -0.87 8.54
CA THR A 80 -10.26 -0.14 9.80
C THR A 80 -9.09 -0.30 10.77
N PHE A 81 -9.05 0.56 11.80
CA PHE A 81 -8.07 0.44 12.88
C PHE A 81 -8.22 -0.89 13.63
N GLU A 82 -9.45 -1.33 13.90
CA GLU A 82 -9.73 -2.60 14.59
C GLU A 82 -9.20 -3.80 13.80
N GLU A 83 -9.30 -3.77 12.47
CA GLU A 83 -8.76 -4.83 11.62
C GLU A 83 -7.23 -4.86 11.64
N LEU A 84 -6.56 -3.71 11.67
CA LEU A 84 -5.11 -3.62 11.82
C LEU A 84 -4.65 -4.01 13.24
N GLY A 85 -5.42 -3.65 14.25
CA GLY A 85 -5.10 -3.87 15.66
C GLY A 85 -5.32 -5.30 16.16
N HIS A 86 -6.07 -6.14 15.42
CA HIS A 86 -6.32 -7.53 15.81
C HIS A 86 -5.02 -8.34 15.89
N GLU A 87 -4.21 -8.30 14.82
CA GLU A 87 -2.88 -8.90 14.77
C GLU A 87 -1.94 -7.93 14.03
N PRO A 88 -1.27 -7.01 14.76
CA PRO A 88 -0.48 -5.94 14.17
C PRO A 88 0.89 -6.44 13.74
N THR A 89 0.94 -7.28 12.70
CA THR A 89 2.17 -7.79 12.07
C THR A 89 2.14 -7.46 10.57
N VAL A 90 3.30 -7.33 9.93
CA VAL A 90 3.35 -7.04 8.48
C VAL A 90 2.73 -8.20 7.68
N VAL A 91 3.00 -9.44 8.08
CA VAL A 91 2.46 -10.65 7.44
C VAL A 91 0.93 -10.63 7.46
N ASN A 92 0.31 -10.33 8.61
CA ASN A 92 -1.15 -10.34 8.74
C ASN A 92 -1.81 -9.16 8.03
N TRP A 93 -1.18 -7.98 8.09
CA TRP A 93 -1.66 -6.83 7.34
C TRP A 93 -1.61 -7.06 5.84
N TRP A 94 -0.56 -7.71 5.32
CA TRP A 94 -0.49 -8.10 3.92
C TRP A 94 -1.61 -9.07 3.52
N ALA A 95 -1.87 -10.09 4.32
CA ALA A 95 -2.95 -11.04 4.09
C ALA A 95 -4.34 -10.35 4.09
N LEU A 96 -4.56 -9.42 5.04
CA LEU A 96 -5.77 -8.60 5.11
C LEU A 96 -5.96 -7.76 3.83
N LEU A 97 -4.92 -7.05 3.41
CA LEU A 97 -4.95 -6.18 2.24
C LEU A 97 -5.23 -6.98 0.95
N GLN A 98 -4.60 -8.13 0.77
CA GLN A 98 -4.88 -9.02 -0.37
C GLN A 98 -6.33 -9.50 -0.38
N LYS A 99 -6.87 -9.90 0.77
CA LYS A 99 -8.28 -10.33 0.89
C LYS A 99 -9.24 -9.20 0.49
N LYS A 100 -8.96 -7.98 0.93
CA LYS A 100 -9.76 -6.78 0.63
C LYS A 100 -9.66 -6.39 -0.85
N GLN A 101 -8.47 -6.45 -1.43
CA GLN A 101 -8.26 -6.16 -2.85
C GLN A 101 -8.99 -7.16 -3.75
N LYS A 102 -8.95 -8.46 -3.41
CA LYS A 102 -9.71 -9.47 -4.13
C LYS A 102 -11.21 -9.17 -4.10
N ALA A 103 -11.76 -8.79 -2.94
CA ALA A 103 -13.18 -8.47 -2.80
C ALA A 103 -13.64 -7.30 -3.67
N ILE A 104 -12.76 -6.36 -4.04
CA ILE A 104 -13.06 -5.26 -4.96
C ILE A 104 -13.25 -5.76 -6.41
N PHE A 105 -12.54 -6.83 -6.81
CA PHE A 105 -12.49 -7.28 -8.19
C PHE A 105 -13.59 -8.32 -8.55
N ILE A 106 -14.27 -8.87 -7.54
CA ILE A 106 -15.35 -9.88 -7.70
C ILE A 106 -16.74 -9.32 -7.37
N GLY A 107 -16.87 -8.01 -7.17
CA GLY A 107 -18.12 -7.31 -6.85
C GLY A 107 -18.66 -6.45 -7.97
#